data_AF-A0AAD7RDU5-F1
#
_entry.id   AF-A0AAD7RDU5-F1
#
_cell.length_a   1.000
_cell.length_b   1.000
_cell.length_c   1.000
_cell.angle_alpha   90.00
_cell.angle_beta   90.00
_cell.angle_gamma   90.00
#
_symmetry.space_group_name_H-M   'P 1'
#
loop_
_entity.id
_entity.type
_entity.pdbx_description
1 polymer ?
#
loop_
_entity_poly.entity_id
_entity_poly.type
_entity_poly.pdbx_seq_one_letter_code
_entity_poly.pdbx_strand_id
1 'polypeptide(L)'
;MQPSRGYKEAKRLLHKHYGDELRIASAYIDKALQWPQIKSEDGKALNAYAMFLVGCRNTMEDIESLEEMDNPTNLRTVVSKLPYKMKERWRAEAYNIKERRDRRAKFTDLVSYIERQAKIATDPLFGDIPDSRPTSAGKNDKERPPAKKEKRGSFATNVSTENQKIKWAGEKSANPNKKGSAFEKPSTFITEDLRKKLNVKGKPTQILLSTMNQDRPGGQKPMNSYVISDLEVCGLEDSKFIELPKAYTHGSIPVHTENIPKQSEIRKWPYLSEVACQR
;
A
#
# COMPACT_ATOMS: atom_id res chain seq x y z
N MET A 1 -4.48 -35.49 -24.15
CA MET A 1 -5.84 -35.26 -23.60
C MET A 1 -6.47 -34.08 -24.31
N GLN A 2 -7.77 -34.12 -24.62
CA GLN A 2 -8.52 -32.97 -25.15
C GLN A 2 -8.52 -31.83 -24.11
N PRO A 3 -7.96 -30.63 -24.39
CA PRO A 3 -7.83 -29.54 -23.42
C PRO A 3 -9.16 -29.10 -22.81
N SER A 4 -10.24 -29.18 -23.58
CA SER A 4 -11.62 -28.87 -23.17
C SER A 4 -12.14 -29.80 -22.06
N ARG A 5 -11.80 -31.09 -22.12
CA ARG A 5 -12.20 -32.09 -21.11
C ARG A 5 -11.45 -31.89 -19.81
N GLY A 6 -10.14 -31.58 -19.89
CA GLY A 6 -9.33 -31.26 -18.72
C GLY A 6 -9.81 -30.01 -17.98
N TYR A 7 -10.11 -28.93 -18.73
CA TYR A 7 -10.63 -27.69 -18.17
C TYR A 7 -11.98 -27.87 -17.47
N LYS A 8 -12.93 -28.58 -18.11
CA LYS A 8 -14.25 -28.82 -17.53
C LYS A 8 -14.16 -29.61 -16.22
N GLU A 9 -13.29 -30.61 -16.17
CA GLU A 9 -13.12 -31.43 -14.98
C GLU A 9 -12.38 -30.71 -13.86
N ALA A 10 -11.37 -29.89 -14.20
CA ALA A 10 -10.72 -29.00 -13.24
C ALA A 10 -11.71 -27.99 -12.62
N LYS A 11 -12.58 -27.37 -13.43
CA LYS A 11 -13.61 -26.44 -12.95
C LYS A 11 -14.63 -27.14 -12.04
N ARG A 12 -15.03 -28.38 -12.37
CA ARG A 12 -15.92 -29.20 -11.54
C ARG A 12 -15.29 -29.53 -10.18
N LEU A 13 -14.01 -29.92 -10.17
CA LEU A 13 -13.28 -30.23 -8.94
C LEU A 13 -13.09 -28.98 -8.08
N LEU A 14 -12.77 -27.83 -8.68
CA LEU A 14 -12.69 -26.55 -7.97
C LEU A 14 -14.03 -26.21 -7.30
N HIS A 15 -15.14 -26.31 -8.03
CA HIS A 15 -16.45 -26.06 -7.45
C HIS A 15 -16.80 -27.05 -6.34
N LYS A 16 -16.47 -28.34 -6.52
CA LYS A 16 -16.71 -29.38 -5.49
C LYS A 16 -15.92 -29.13 -4.20
N HIS A 17 -14.69 -28.65 -4.28
CA HIS A 17 -13.80 -28.50 -3.13
C HIS A 17 -13.79 -27.08 -2.52
N TYR A 18 -14.13 -26.06 -3.31
CA TYR A 18 -14.02 -24.65 -2.92
C TYR A 18 -15.31 -23.85 -3.14
N GLY A 19 -16.35 -24.44 -3.75
CA GLY A 19 -17.62 -23.79 -4.04
C GLY A 19 -18.70 -23.98 -2.97
N ASP A 20 -18.32 -24.37 -1.74
CA ASP A 20 -19.26 -24.43 -0.62
C ASP A 20 -19.66 -23.01 -0.22
N GLU A 21 -20.91 -22.67 -0.54
CA GLU A 21 -21.52 -21.36 -0.32
C GLU A 21 -21.46 -20.93 1.15
N LEU A 22 -21.68 -21.86 2.09
CA LEU A 22 -21.63 -21.57 3.53
C LEU A 22 -20.20 -21.28 3.98
N ARG A 23 -19.23 -22.03 3.47
CA ARG A 23 -17.81 -21.81 3.78
C ARG A 23 -17.32 -20.48 3.24
N ILE A 24 -17.74 -20.12 2.02
CA ILE A 24 -17.43 -18.83 1.42
C ILE A 24 -18.07 -17.72 2.26
N ALA A 25 -19.37 -17.85 2.59
CA ALA A 25 -20.08 -16.86 3.38
C ALA A 25 -19.46 -16.63 4.76
N SER A 26 -19.19 -17.71 5.50
CA SER A 26 -18.51 -17.66 6.79
C SER A 26 -17.14 -16.98 6.69
N ALA A 27 -16.34 -17.28 5.66
CA ALA A 27 -15.04 -16.63 5.48
C ALA A 27 -15.16 -15.11 5.22
N TYR A 28 -16.17 -14.66 4.48
CA TYR A 28 -16.45 -13.25 4.27
C TYR A 28 -16.92 -12.56 5.55
N ILE A 29 -17.86 -13.17 6.26
CA ILE A 29 -18.40 -12.67 7.54
C ILE A 29 -17.26 -12.56 8.55
N ASP A 30 -16.50 -13.63 8.77
CA ASP A 30 -15.38 -13.65 9.71
C ASP A 30 -14.35 -12.57 9.39
N LYS A 31 -14.01 -12.41 8.11
CA LYS A 31 -13.08 -11.36 7.68
C LYS A 31 -13.63 -9.95 7.93
N ALA A 32 -14.94 -9.72 7.74
CA ALA A 32 -15.57 -8.44 8.04
C ALA A 32 -15.59 -8.13 9.54
N LEU A 33 -15.85 -9.15 10.38
CA LEU A 33 -15.93 -9.05 11.84
C LEU A 33 -14.56 -8.95 12.51
N GLN A 34 -13.54 -9.60 11.95
CA GLN A 34 -12.16 -9.58 12.46
C GLN A 34 -11.32 -8.42 11.90
N TRP A 35 -11.92 -7.54 11.08
CA TRP A 35 -11.20 -6.41 10.52
C TRP A 35 -10.51 -5.56 11.60
N PRO A 36 -9.27 -5.07 11.36
CA PRO A 36 -8.58 -4.23 12.33
C PRO A 36 -9.30 -2.89 12.54
N GLN A 37 -9.09 -2.29 13.72
CA GLN A 37 -9.65 -0.99 14.04
C GLN A 37 -9.06 0.10 13.14
N ILE A 38 -9.92 0.86 12.47
CA ILE A 38 -9.52 1.96 11.58
C ILE A 38 -9.30 3.23 12.41
N LYS A 39 -8.17 3.90 12.18
CA LYS A 39 -7.82 5.17 12.82
C LYS A 39 -8.45 6.35 12.07
N SER A 40 -8.72 7.45 12.77
CA SER A 40 -9.41 8.64 12.21
C SER A 40 -8.68 9.31 11.04
N GLU A 41 -7.36 9.11 10.92
CA GLU A 41 -6.51 9.77 9.92
C GLU A 41 -6.12 8.81 8.77
N ASP A 42 -6.58 7.56 8.79
CA ASP A 42 -6.20 6.54 7.81
C ASP A 42 -7.27 6.37 6.74
N GLY A 43 -7.37 7.34 5.82
CA GLY A 43 -8.29 7.30 4.69
C GLY A 43 -8.05 6.10 3.77
N LYS A 44 -6.81 5.61 3.66
CA LYS A 44 -6.47 4.43 2.86
C LYS A 44 -7.02 3.15 3.48
N ALA A 45 -6.84 2.94 4.78
CA ALA A 45 -7.42 1.79 5.48
C ALA A 45 -8.95 1.82 5.46
N LEU A 46 -9.55 3.01 5.57
CA LEU A 46 -10.99 3.18 5.42
C LEU A 46 -11.48 2.79 4.02
N ASN A 47 -10.79 3.23 2.97
CA ASN A 47 -11.13 2.88 1.60
C ASN A 47 -10.96 1.37 1.33
N ALA A 48 -9.90 0.75 1.84
CA ALA A 48 -9.71 -0.70 1.72
C ALA A 48 -10.85 -1.48 2.40
N TYR A 49 -11.30 -1.02 3.57
CA TYR A 49 -12.45 -1.63 4.24
C TYR A 49 -13.75 -1.42 3.46
N ALA A 50 -13.99 -0.21 2.96
CA ALA A 50 -15.15 0.10 2.14
C ALA A 50 -15.22 -0.81 0.90
N MET A 51 -14.11 -0.96 0.17
CA MET A 51 -14.01 -1.85 -0.99
C MET A 51 -14.30 -3.31 -0.63
N PHE A 52 -13.79 -3.78 0.51
CA PHE A 52 -14.07 -5.13 0.98
C PHE A 52 -15.57 -5.31 1.30
N LEU A 53 -16.19 -4.38 2.02
CA LEU A 53 -17.62 -4.46 2.36
C LEU A 53 -18.53 -4.32 1.14
N VAL A 54 -18.14 -3.52 0.14
CA VAL A 54 -18.81 -3.49 -1.17
C VAL A 54 -18.69 -4.84 -1.87
N GLY A 55 -17.52 -5.48 -1.79
CA GLY A 55 -17.34 -6.87 -2.23
C GLY A 55 -18.32 -7.81 -1.54
N CYS A 56 -18.44 -7.76 -0.21
CA CYS A 56 -19.43 -8.57 0.52
C CYS A 56 -20.87 -8.26 0.09
N ARG A 57 -21.20 -6.98 -0.18
CA ARG A 57 -22.53 -6.58 -0.67
C ARG A 57 -22.86 -7.21 -2.01
N ASN A 58 -21.90 -7.20 -2.94
CA ASN A 58 -22.11 -7.78 -4.27
C ASN A 58 -22.23 -9.31 -4.18
N THR A 59 -21.40 -9.96 -3.37
CA THR A 59 -21.50 -11.42 -3.13
C THR A 59 -22.82 -11.82 -2.46
N MET A 60 -23.42 -10.92 -1.69
CA MET A 60 -24.74 -11.13 -1.06
C MET A 60 -25.88 -11.29 -2.07
N GLU A 61 -25.72 -10.79 -3.30
CA GLU A 61 -26.73 -10.98 -4.35
C GLU A 61 -26.72 -12.42 -4.90
N ASP A 62 -25.58 -13.10 -4.80
CA ASP A 62 -25.39 -14.47 -5.31
C ASP A 62 -25.43 -15.55 -4.20
N ILE A 63 -25.25 -15.17 -2.93
CA ILE A 63 -25.12 -16.08 -1.78
C ILE A 63 -26.14 -15.72 -0.69
N GLU A 64 -27.16 -16.55 -0.51
CA GLU A 64 -28.25 -16.34 0.47
C GLU A 64 -27.74 -16.43 1.91
N SER A 65 -26.74 -17.27 2.15
CA SER A 65 -26.13 -17.46 3.48
C SER A 65 -25.47 -16.18 4.03
N LEU A 66 -25.22 -15.19 3.16
CA LEU A 66 -24.60 -13.93 3.52
C LEU A 66 -25.59 -12.92 4.12
N GLU A 67 -26.89 -13.23 4.15
CA GLU A 67 -27.94 -12.49 4.88
C GLU A 67 -27.65 -12.36 6.39
N GLU A 68 -26.84 -13.26 6.96
CA GLU A 68 -26.38 -13.16 8.35
C GLU A 68 -25.69 -11.82 8.66
N MET A 69 -25.18 -11.14 7.64
CA MET A 69 -24.54 -9.84 7.79
C MET A 69 -25.53 -8.71 8.14
N ASP A 70 -26.83 -8.88 7.88
CA ASP A 70 -27.92 -8.01 8.36
C ASP A 70 -28.22 -8.20 9.85
N ASN A 71 -27.65 -9.22 10.51
CA ASN A 71 -27.81 -9.42 11.95
C ASN A 71 -27.31 -8.20 12.74
N PRO A 72 -28.11 -7.63 13.67
CA PRO A 72 -27.71 -6.49 14.49
C PRO A 72 -26.35 -6.64 15.20
N THR A 73 -25.98 -7.85 15.62
CA THR A 73 -24.69 -8.14 16.25
C THR A 73 -23.53 -7.97 15.27
N ASN A 74 -23.69 -8.45 14.04
CA ASN A 74 -22.71 -8.34 12.97
C ASN A 74 -22.57 -6.88 12.52
N LEU A 75 -23.70 -6.19 12.31
CA LEU A 75 -23.72 -4.75 12.02
C LEU A 75 -23.01 -3.93 13.09
N ARG A 76 -23.29 -4.20 14.37
CA ARG A 76 -22.63 -3.51 15.48
C ARG A 76 -21.12 -3.77 15.49
N THR A 77 -20.69 -4.98 15.17
CA THR A 77 -19.28 -5.35 15.11
C THR A 77 -18.57 -4.65 13.95
N VAL A 78 -19.16 -4.61 12.76
CA VAL A 78 -18.66 -3.86 11.59
C VAL A 78 -18.54 -2.37 11.93
N VAL A 79 -19.58 -1.78 12.53
CA VAL A 79 -19.56 -0.37 12.96
C VAL A 79 -18.46 -0.13 14.00
N SER A 80 -18.20 -1.08 14.90
CA SER A 80 -17.19 -0.92 15.96
C SER A 80 -15.80 -0.63 15.40
N LYS A 81 -15.49 -1.16 14.20
CA LYS A 81 -14.21 -1.01 13.47
C LYS A 81 -13.94 0.41 13.00
N LEU A 82 -14.98 1.23 12.90
CA LEU A 82 -14.89 2.59 12.39
C LEU A 82 -14.37 3.59 13.45
N PRO A 83 -13.79 4.72 13.01
CA PRO A 83 -13.44 5.84 13.88
C PRO A 83 -14.64 6.42 14.64
N TYR A 84 -14.41 7.03 15.80
CA TYR A 84 -15.48 7.54 16.69
C TYR A 84 -16.46 8.47 15.97
N LYS A 85 -15.96 9.49 15.24
CA LYS A 85 -16.80 10.46 14.52
C LYS A 85 -17.73 9.79 13.51
N MET A 86 -17.25 8.74 12.84
CA MET A 86 -18.05 7.99 11.89
C MET A 86 -19.10 7.12 12.58
N LYS A 87 -18.78 6.51 13.73
CA LYS A 87 -19.74 5.77 14.56
C LYS A 87 -20.85 6.66 15.09
N GLU A 88 -20.51 7.88 15.50
CA GLU A 88 -21.48 8.89 15.93
C GLU A 88 -22.44 9.28 14.81
N ARG A 89 -21.90 9.65 13.64
CA ARG A 89 -22.72 9.99 12.47
C ARG A 89 -23.57 8.82 11.98
N TRP A 90 -23.03 7.61 11.99
CA TRP A 90 -23.80 6.41 11.64
C TRP A 90 -24.99 6.17 12.58
N ARG A 91 -24.83 6.39 13.90
CA ARG A 91 -25.95 6.25 14.84
C ARG A 91 -27.10 7.20 14.52
N ALA A 92 -26.78 8.45 14.16
CA ALA A 92 -27.78 9.42 13.71
C ALA A 92 -28.44 8.97 12.40
N GLU A 93 -27.66 8.51 11.42
CA GLU A 93 -28.18 8.04 10.14
C GLU A 93 -29.07 6.80 10.30
N ALA A 94 -28.66 5.82 11.12
CA ALA A 94 -29.44 4.63 11.41
C ALA A 94 -30.77 4.97 12.12
N TYR A 95 -30.77 5.97 12.99
CA TYR A 95 -31.99 6.48 13.60
C TYR A 95 -32.90 7.16 12.56
N ASN A 96 -32.34 8.00 11.69
CA ASN A 96 -33.09 8.64 10.61
C ASN A 96 -33.73 7.63 9.65
N ILE A 97 -33.03 6.54 9.32
CA ILE A 97 -33.57 5.45 8.49
C ILE A 97 -34.78 4.81 9.17
N LYS A 98 -34.66 4.55 10.48
CA LYS A 98 -35.76 4.00 11.28
C LYS A 98 -36.97 4.92 11.28
N GLU A 99 -36.77 6.22 11.47
CA GLU A 99 -37.85 7.21 11.55
C GLU A 99 -38.52 7.47 10.19
N ARG A 100 -37.74 7.58 9.11
CA ARG A 100 -38.27 7.98 7.78
C ARG A 100 -38.80 6.83 6.93
N ARG A 101 -38.23 5.64 7.08
CA ARG A 101 -38.55 4.48 6.23
C ARG A 101 -39.21 3.33 6.99
N ASP A 102 -39.49 3.53 8.28
CA ASP A 102 -40.07 2.56 9.20
C ASP A 102 -39.41 1.16 9.12
N ARG A 103 -38.10 1.13 8.91
CA ARG A 103 -37.30 -0.10 8.84
C ARG A 103 -36.00 0.04 9.58
N ARG A 104 -35.47 -1.09 10.07
CA ARG A 104 -34.11 -1.12 10.63
C ARG A 104 -33.07 -0.89 9.52
N ALA A 105 -31.96 -0.27 9.90
CA ALA A 105 -30.80 -0.14 9.02
C ALA A 105 -30.25 -1.54 8.70
N LYS A 106 -29.99 -1.78 7.41
CA LYS A 106 -29.41 -3.02 6.88
C LYS A 106 -27.91 -2.85 6.63
N PHE A 107 -27.23 -3.95 6.35
CA PHE A 107 -25.83 -3.93 5.94
C PHE A 107 -25.64 -3.08 4.68
N THR A 108 -26.56 -3.14 3.73
CA THR A 108 -26.51 -2.34 2.50
C THR A 108 -26.48 -0.83 2.77
N ASP A 109 -27.23 -0.35 3.76
CA ASP A 109 -27.21 1.06 4.18
C ASP A 109 -25.87 1.42 4.82
N LEU A 110 -25.34 0.52 5.66
CA LEU A 110 -24.05 0.71 6.33
C LEU A 110 -22.90 0.78 5.33
N VAL A 111 -22.88 -0.12 4.34
CA VAL A 111 -21.86 -0.11 3.27
C VAL A 111 -21.95 1.18 2.47
N SER A 112 -23.15 1.60 2.08
CA SER A 112 -23.34 2.85 1.33
C SER A 112 -22.84 4.07 2.10
N TYR A 113 -23.09 4.10 3.41
CA TYR A 113 -22.56 5.13 4.30
C TYR A 113 -21.02 5.10 4.37
N ILE A 114 -20.42 3.92 4.62
CA ILE A 114 -18.96 3.77 4.74
C ILE A 114 -18.27 4.10 3.41
N GLU A 115 -18.82 3.66 2.28
CA GLU A 115 -18.32 3.95 0.93
C GLU A 115 -18.31 5.47 0.67
N ARG A 116 -19.38 6.18 1.05
CA ARG A 116 -19.42 7.64 0.96
C ARG A 116 -18.37 8.30 1.83
N GLN A 117 -18.21 7.85 3.08
CA GLN A 117 -17.19 8.40 3.98
C GLN A 117 -15.76 8.11 3.49
N ALA A 118 -15.52 6.95 2.89
CA ALA A 118 -14.24 6.62 2.27
C ALA A 118 -13.92 7.57 1.11
N LYS A 119 -14.89 7.81 0.20
CA LYS A 119 -14.73 8.76 -0.91
C LYS A 119 -14.43 10.18 -0.43
N ILE A 120 -15.06 10.62 0.66
CA ILE A 120 -14.79 11.94 1.28
C ILE A 120 -13.36 11.97 1.87
N ALA A 121 -12.94 10.91 2.56
CA ALA A 121 -11.62 10.83 3.17
C ALA A 121 -10.48 10.68 2.15
N THR A 122 -10.76 10.13 0.97
CA THR A 122 -9.79 10.00 -0.13
C THR A 122 -9.92 11.10 -1.17
N ASP A 123 -10.73 12.14 -0.89
CA ASP A 123 -10.91 13.27 -1.79
C ASP A 123 -9.56 13.99 -2.03
N PRO A 124 -9.11 14.17 -3.29
CA PRO A 124 -7.81 14.76 -3.58
C PRO A 124 -7.64 16.21 -3.08
N LEU A 125 -8.74 16.93 -2.84
CA LEU A 125 -8.74 18.35 -2.49
C LEU A 125 -8.98 18.58 -1.00
N PHE A 126 -9.87 17.80 -0.38
CA PHE A 126 -10.33 18.00 0.99
C PHE A 126 -10.11 16.80 1.93
N GLY A 127 -9.60 15.67 1.42
CA GLY A 127 -9.42 14.44 2.20
C GLY A 127 -8.32 14.52 3.27
N ASP A 128 -7.33 15.39 3.07
CA ASP A 128 -6.19 15.59 4.00
C ASP A 128 -6.26 16.95 4.72
N ILE A 129 -7.46 17.46 4.99
CA ILE A 129 -7.59 18.63 5.87
C ILE A 129 -7.47 18.15 7.32
N PRO A 130 -6.37 18.47 8.03
CA PRO A 130 -6.30 18.19 9.45
C PRO A 130 -7.37 19.03 10.17
N ASP A 131 -8.15 18.39 11.04
CA ASP A 131 -9.00 19.10 12.00
C ASP A 131 -8.10 20.00 12.84
N SER A 132 -8.04 21.29 12.50
CA SER A 132 -7.39 22.30 13.32
C SER A 132 -8.22 22.51 14.58
N ARG A 133 -8.08 21.60 15.54
CA ARG A 133 -8.30 21.91 16.95
C ARG A 133 -6.93 21.88 17.63
N PRO A 134 -6.44 23.02 18.14
CA PRO A 134 -5.33 22.97 19.08
C PRO A 134 -5.83 22.19 20.30
N THR A 135 -5.36 20.96 20.46
CA THR A 135 -5.43 20.30 21.76
C THR A 135 -4.50 21.07 22.69
N SER A 136 -5.05 22.06 23.37
CA SER A 136 -4.37 22.71 24.47
C SER A 136 -4.11 21.69 25.59
N ALA A 137 -2.89 21.73 26.11
CA ALA A 137 -2.42 21.17 27.39
C ALA A 137 -1.91 19.72 27.39
N GLY A 138 -0.72 19.55 26.83
CA GLY A 138 0.30 18.60 27.28
C GLY A 138 1.68 19.26 27.32
N LYS A 139 1.79 20.44 27.93
CA LYS A 139 3.10 21.08 28.23
C LYS A 139 3.67 20.46 29.51
N ASN A 140 4.43 19.37 29.38
CA ASN A 140 5.64 19.14 30.16
C ASN A 140 6.77 19.32 29.12
N ASP A 141 7.72 20.24 29.21
CA ASP A 141 8.56 20.53 30.36
C ASP A 141 8.78 22.04 30.55
N LYS A 142 8.53 22.53 31.76
CA LYS A 142 9.27 23.67 32.30
C LYS A 142 10.50 23.09 33.00
N GLU A 143 11.60 22.91 32.27
CA GLU A 143 12.91 22.81 32.92
C GLU A 143 13.30 24.20 33.43
N ARG A 144 12.87 24.45 34.67
CA ARG A 144 13.40 25.50 35.53
C ARG A 144 14.78 25.03 36.00
N PRO A 145 15.83 25.87 35.94
CA PRO A 145 17.19 25.44 36.25
C PRO A 145 17.31 25.08 37.74
N PRO A 146 17.99 23.98 38.12
CA PRO A 146 18.21 23.66 39.52
C PRO A 146 19.27 24.58 40.13
N ALA A 147 18.92 25.19 41.26
CA ALA A 147 19.80 26.00 42.07
C ALA A 147 20.98 25.16 42.62
N LYS A 148 22.14 25.82 42.66
CA LYS A 148 23.42 25.34 43.21
C LYS A 148 23.27 24.81 44.64
N LYS A 149 23.89 23.66 44.90
CA LYS A 149 24.55 23.37 46.18
C LYS A 149 25.94 22.82 45.91
N GLU A 150 26.92 23.53 46.44
CA GLU A 150 28.34 23.22 46.42
C GLU A 150 28.64 21.91 47.16
N LYS A 151 29.58 21.13 46.64
CA LYS A 151 30.64 20.51 47.43
C LYS A 151 31.89 20.33 46.55
N ARG A 152 32.99 20.88 47.06
CA ARG A 152 34.36 20.87 46.54
C ARG A 152 34.93 19.46 46.44
N GLY A 153 35.88 19.27 45.53
CA GLY A 153 36.78 18.12 45.51
C GLY A 153 37.58 18.01 44.21
N SER A 154 38.75 18.64 44.20
CA SER A 154 39.74 18.74 43.13
C SER A 154 40.31 17.39 42.66
N PHE A 155 40.66 17.26 41.38
CA PHE A 155 42.02 16.93 40.86
C PHE A 155 41.98 16.84 39.31
N ALA A 156 43.03 17.37 38.68
CA ALA A 156 43.19 17.57 37.24
C ALA A 156 43.49 16.28 36.46
N THR A 157 43.27 16.28 35.13
CA THR A 157 44.31 16.24 34.07
C THR A 157 43.63 16.26 32.70
N ASN A 158 43.98 17.25 31.86
CA ASN A 158 43.64 17.27 30.44
C ASN A 158 44.63 16.39 29.67
N VAL A 159 44.13 15.50 28.82
CA VAL A 159 44.88 15.01 27.65
C VAL A 159 43.92 14.99 26.46
N SER A 160 44.25 15.83 25.48
CA SER A 160 43.69 15.82 24.14
C SER A 160 44.39 14.73 23.33
N THR A 161 43.62 13.85 22.70
CA THR A 161 44.04 13.18 21.46
C THR A 161 42.93 13.30 20.44
N GLU A 162 43.23 14.13 19.47
CA GLU A 162 42.47 14.36 18.26
C GLU A 162 42.51 13.09 17.39
N ASN A 163 41.34 12.61 16.99
CA ASN A 163 41.22 11.81 15.78
C ASN A 163 39.91 12.20 15.10
N GLN A 164 40.05 13.00 14.05
CA GLN A 164 38.95 13.56 13.27
C GLN A 164 38.09 12.45 12.65
N LYS A 165 36.85 12.33 13.11
CA LYS A 165 35.75 11.72 12.35
C LYS A 165 34.88 12.84 11.79
N ILE A 166 34.91 12.99 10.47
CA ILE A 166 34.03 13.89 9.73
C ILE A 166 32.58 13.51 10.02
N LYS A 167 31.85 14.43 10.65
CA LYS A 167 30.41 14.35 10.91
C LYS A 167 29.65 14.63 9.61
N TRP A 168 28.64 13.82 9.33
CA TRP A 168 27.59 14.12 8.36
C TRP A 168 26.32 14.46 9.14
N ALA A 169 25.69 15.59 8.79
CA ALA A 169 24.55 16.19 9.47
C ALA A 169 23.22 15.79 8.81
N GLY A 170 22.20 15.53 9.66
CA GLY A 170 20.77 15.42 9.33
C GLY A 170 20.38 14.18 8.50
N GLU A 171 19.33 13.40 8.78
CA GLU A 171 18.18 13.50 9.66
C GLU A 171 17.63 12.08 9.91
N LYS A 172 17.05 11.91 11.10
CA LYS A 172 15.94 11.00 11.46
C LYS A 172 16.04 9.53 11.00
N SER A 173 16.50 8.75 11.97
CA SER A 173 16.28 7.30 12.14
C SER A 173 15.03 6.78 11.43
N ALA A 174 15.25 6.10 10.30
CA ALA A 174 14.24 5.25 9.69
C ALA A 174 14.15 3.95 10.50
N ASN A 175 12.98 3.71 11.08
CA ASN A 175 12.63 2.50 11.82
C ASN A 175 12.94 1.25 10.96
N PRO A 176 13.74 0.27 11.43
CA PRO A 176 14.21 -0.85 10.62
C PRO A 176 13.11 -1.87 10.21
N ASN A 177 11.83 -1.59 10.48
CA ASN A 177 10.71 -2.48 10.20
C ASN A 177 9.73 -1.99 9.11
N LYS A 178 10.04 -0.92 8.37
CA LYS A 178 9.28 -0.60 7.15
C LYS A 178 9.80 -1.43 5.97
N LYS A 179 9.23 -2.63 5.79
CA LYS A 179 9.31 -3.36 4.52
C LYS A 179 8.44 -2.63 3.49
N GLY A 180 8.98 -1.57 2.89
CA GLY A 180 8.38 -0.92 1.74
C GLY A 180 8.40 -1.89 0.57
N SER A 181 7.25 -2.48 0.26
CA SER A 181 7.06 -3.23 -0.99
C SER A 181 7.25 -2.25 -2.14
N ALA A 182 8.15 -2.57 -3.09
CA ALA A 182 8.50 -1.73 -4.24
C ALA A 182 7.36 -1.54 -5.27
N PHE A 183 6.11 -1.80 -4.88
CA PHE A 183 4.92 -1.76 -5.73
C PHE A 183 3.92 -0.65 -5.36
N GLU A 184 4.21 0.23 -4.40
CA GLU A 184 3.36 1.42 -4.19
C GLU A 184 3.50 2.46 -5.33
N LYS A 185 4.56 2.38 -6.17
CA LYS A 185 4.78 3.18 -7.38
C LYS A 185 5.60 2.37 -8.40
N PRO A 186 5.43 2.54 -9.73
CA PRO A 186 6.35 1.95 -10.70
C PRO A 186 7.78 2.42 -10.42
N SER A 187 8.72 1.47 -10.33
CA SER A 187 10.14 1.74 -10.10
C SER A 187 10.91 1.59 -11.40
N THR A 188 11.74 2.60 -11.70
CA THR A 188 12.59 2.63 -12.90
C THR A 188 13.94 2.03 -12.54
N PHE A 189 14.50 1.19 -13.43
CA PHE A 189 15.81 0.59 -13.23
C PHE A 189 16.72 0.87 -14.42
N ILE A 190 17.99 1.10 -14.13
CA ILE A 190 19.05 1.19 -15.15
C ILE A 190 20.22 0.27 -14.77
N THR A 191 21.01 -0.13 -15.75
CA THR A 191 22.23 -0.89 -15.47
C THR A 191 23.33 0.01 -14.90
N GLU A 192 24.20 -0.53 -14.05
CA GLU A 192 25.39 0.20 -13.57
C GLU A 192 26.29 0.66 -14.73
N ASP A 193 26.36 -0.14 -15.80
CA ASP A 193 27.13 0.22 -17.00
C ASP A 193 26.52 1.41 -17.73
N LEU A 194 25.19 1.48 -17.85
CA LEU A 194 24.52 2.64 -18.44
C LEU A 194 24.77 3.90 -17.60
N ARG A 195 24.67 3.81 -16.27
CA ARG A 195 25.01 4.94 -15.38
C ARG A 195 26.43 5.44 -15.62
N LYS A 196 27.40 4.53 -15.71
CA LYS A 196 28.81 4.88 -15.97
C LYS A 196 28.97 5.55 -17.34
N LYS A 197 28.32 5.03 -18.38
CA LYS A 197 28.34 5.60 -19.75
C LYS A 197 27.74 7.00 -19.80
N LEU A 198 26.64 7.23 -19.08
CA LEU A 198 26.01 8.54 -18.97
C LEU A 198 26.74 9.48 -18.00
N ASN A 199 27.75 9.00 -17.26
CA ASN A 199 28.51 9.74 -16.26
C ASN A 199 27.63 10.40 -15.18
N VAL A 200 26.53 9.74 -14.79
CA VAL A 200 25.55 10.29 -13.83
C VAL A 200 25.88 9.89 -12.40
N LYS A 201 25.91 10.87 -11.50
CA LYS A 201 26.08 10.64 -10.06
C LYS A 201 24.73 10.29 -9.43
N GLY A 202 24.73 9.32 -8.54
CA GLY A 202 23.55 8.91 -7.79
C GLY A 202 23.84 8.87 -6.29
N LYS A 203 22.78 8.87 -5.48
CA LYS A 203 22.88 8.71 -4.03
C LYS A 203 23.03 7.22 -3.68
N PRO A 204 24.12 6.80 -2.99
CA PRO A 204 24.26 5.41 -2.56
C PRO A 204 23.07 4.97 -1.69
N THR A 205 22.52 3.80 -1.97
CA THR A 205 21.38 3.24 -1.25
C THR A 205 21.45 1.71 -1.20
N GLN A 206 20.56 1.10 -0.42
CA GLN A 206 20.33 -0.34 -0.44
C GLN A 206 18.89 -0.62 -0.80
N ILE A 207 18.68 -1.54 -1.75
CA ILE A 207 17.36 -1.95 -2.20
C ILE A 207 17.20 -3.46 -2.05
N LEU A 208 15.97 -3.90 -1.85
CA LEU A 208 15.60 -5.31 -1.78
C LEU A 208 14.62 -5.61 -2.90
N LEU A 209 15.01 -6.47 -3.84
CA LEU A 209 14.19 -6.83 -4.99
C LEU A 209 13.69 -8.27 -4.85
N SER A 210 12.37 -8.46 -4.87
CA SER A 210 11.72 -9.77 -4.78
C SER A 210 11.65 -10.50 -6.12
N THR A 211 11.58 -9.74 -7.23
CA THR A 211 11.30 -10.28 -8.58
C THR A 211 12.55 -10.38 -9.45
N MET A 212 13.38 -9.34 -9.49
CA MET A 212 14.56 -9.29 -10.38
C MET A 212 15.81 -10.02 -9.84
N ASN A 213 15.74 -10.59 -8.64
CA ASN A 213 16.90 -11.15 -7.93
C ASN A 213 16.74 -12.65 -7.60
N GLN A 214 15.86 -13.35 -8.33
CA GLN A 214 15.55 -14.76 -8.09
C GLN A 214 16.73 -15.70 -8.39
N ASP A 215 17.62 -15.30 -9.29
CA ASP A 215 18.74 -16.14 -9.75
C ASP A 215 20.01 -16.02 -8.87
N ARG A 216 19.96 -15.28 -7.76
CA ARG A 216 21.12 -15.17 -6.86
C ARG A 216 21.12 -16.24 -5.77
N PRO A 217 22.22 -17.02 -5.63
CA PRO A 217 22.39 -17.93 -4.50
C PRO A 217 22.47 -17.11 -3.20
N GLY A 218 21.50 -17.31 -2.30
CA GLY A 218 21.42 -16.62 -1.00
C GLY A 218 20.10 -15.90 -0.69
N GLY A 219 19.09 -16.00 -1.57
CA GLY A 219 17.75 -15.45 -1.31
C GLY A 219 17.68 -13.92 -1.36
N GLN A 220 16.56 -13.37 -0.88
CA GLN A 220 16.27 -11.93 -0.86
C GLN A 220 17.22 -11.17 0.09
N LYS A 221 18.43 -10.86 -0.38
CA LYS A 221 19.41 -10.03 0.34
C LYS A 221 19.37 -8.59 -0.17
N PRO A 222 19.50 -7.58 0.72
CA PRO A 222 19.67 -6.18 0.31
C PRO A 222 20.91 -6.03 -0.57
N MET A 223 20.77 -5.28 -1.65
CA MET A 223 21.85 -4.99 -2.60
C MET A 223 22.17 -3.51 -2.62
N ASN A 224 23.45 -3.19 -2.79
CA ASN A 224 23.89 -1.82 -3.01
C ASN A 224 23.40 -1.36 -4.38
N SER A 225 22.88 -0.13 -4.41
CA SER A 225 22.34 0.53 -5.60
C SER A 225 22.57 2.04 -5.45
N TYR A 226 22.33 2.79 -6.52
CA TYR A 226 22.35 4.25 -6.53
C TYR A 226 21.00 4.76 -7.01
N VAL A 227 20.46 5.75 -6.31
CA VAL A 227 19.24 6.46 -6.73
C VAL A 227 19.62 7.66 -7.57
N ILE A 228 18.99 7.78 -8.74
CA ILE A 228 19.15 8.88 -9.69
C ILE A 228 17.77 9.50 -9.92
N SER A 229 17.66 10.82 -9.87
CA SER A 229 16.37 11.52 -9.92
C SER A 229 16.19 12.42 -11.14
N ASP A 230 17.20 12.54 -12.00
CA ASP A 230 17.28 13.56 -13.05
C ASP A 230 17.59 12.93 -14.42
N LEU A 231 16.91 11.83 -14.74
CA LEU A 231 17.04 11.18 -16.06
C LEU A 231 15.86 11.54 -16.94
N GLU A 232 16.14 11.75 -18.22
CA GLU A 232 15.14 12.01 -19.25
C GLU A 232 15.34 11.05 -20.41
N VAL A 233 14.24 10.72 -21.10
CA VAL A 233 14.25 9.92 -22.34
C VAL A 233 13.63 10.70 -23.47
N CYS A 234 14.21 10.58 -24.67
CA CYS A 234 13.69 11.12 -25.91
C CYS A 234 13.72 10.03 -26.99
N GLY A 235 12.84 10.17 -27.99
CA GLY A 235 12.93 9.37 -29.22
C GLY A 235 14.17 9.75 -30.02
N LEU A 236 14.67 8.84 -30.85
CA LEU A 236 15.89 9.07 -31.66
C LEU A 236 15.74 10.26 -32.63
N GLU A 237 14.53 10.51 -33.11
CA GLU A 237 14.20 11.59 -34.05
C GLU A 237 13.27 12.65 -33.42
N ASP A 238 12.89 12.47 -32.15
CA ASP A 238 11.94 13.34 -31.46
C ASP A 238 12.68 14.38 -30.61
N SER A 239 12.22 15.63 -30.68
CA SER A 239 12.70 16.71 -29.80
C SER A 239 12.00 16.74 -28.44
N LYS A 240 11.18 15.73 -28.13
CA LYS A 240 10.38 15.67 -26.90
C LYS A 240 11.10 14.82 -25.85
N PHE A 241 11.39 15.44 -24.71
CA PHE A 241 11.98 14.79 -23.55
C PHE A 241 10.90 14.44 -22.54
N ILE A 242 11.03 13.27 -21.91
CA ILE A 242 10.16 12.77 -20.86
C ILE A 242 11.01 12.50 -19.63
N GLU A 243 10.74 13.21 -18.54
CA GLU A 243 11.38 12.98 -17.25
C GLU A 243 11.00 11.60 -16.70
N LEU A 244 12.03 10.82 -16.35
CA LEU A 244 11.86 9.52 -15.73
C LEU A 244 11.65 9.69 -14.22
N PRO A 245 10.77 8.86 -13.61
CA PRO A 245 10.75 8.70 -12.16
C PRO A 245 12.11 8.23 -11.65
N LYS A 246 12.33 8.37 -10.33
CA LYS A 246 13.56 7.93 -9.66
C LYS A 246 14.01 6.56 -10.15
N ALA A 247 15.20 6.53 -10.72
CA ALA A 247 15.83 5.33 -11.25
C ALA A 247 16.80 4.74 -10.24
N TYR A 248 16.81 3.41 -10.16
CA TYR A 248 17.71 2.64 -9.31
C TYR A 248 18.68 1.87 -10.19
N THR A 249 19.95 1.86 -9.80
CA THR A 249 20.93 1.05 -10.53
C THR A 249 20.87 -0.43 -10.14
N HIS A 250 21.08 -1.30 -11.11
CA HIS A 250 21.19 -2.74 -10.91
C HIS A 250 22.35 -3.30 -11.73
N GLY A 251 23.03 -4.33 -11.22
CA GLY A 251 24.21 -4.90 -11.88
C GLY A 251 23.89 -5.61 -13.21
N SER A 252 22.77 -6.32 -13.25
CA SER A 252 22.29 -7.01 -14.47
C SER A 252 20.77 -7.06 -14.48
N ILE A 253 20.14 -6.59 -15.55
CA ILE A 253 18.68 -6.65 -15.71
C ILE A 253 18.38 -7.85 -16.63
N PRO A 254 17.57 -8.83 -16.22
CA PRO A 254 17.32 -10.07 -16.98
C PRO A 254 16.37 -9.81 -18.16
N VAL A 255 16.85 -9.05 -19.13
CA VAL A 255 16.14 -8.77 -20.39
C VAL A 255 17.00 -9.32 -21.52
N HIS A 256 16.43 -10.27 -22.26
CA HIS A 256 17.08 -10.90 -23.41
C HIS A 256 16.37 -10.46 -24.70
N THR A 257 17.09 -10.41 -25.82
CA THR A 257 16.54 -10.05 -27.13
C THR A 257 15.47 -11.03 -27.61
N GLU A 258 15.50 -12.28 -27.11
CA GLU A 258 14.45 -13.28 -27.34
C GLU A 258 13.13 -12.95 -26.65
N ASN A 259 13.14 -12.12 -25.61
CA ASN A 259 11.92 -11.70 -24.90
C ASN A 259 11.16 -10.59 -25.65
N ILE A 260 11.75 -10.02 -26.71
CA ILE A 260 11.12 -8.98 -27.53
C ILE A 260 10.05 -9.66 -28.41
N PRO A 261 8.76 -9.34 -28.25
CA PRO A 261 7.70 -9.99 -29.01
C PRO A 261 7.90 -9.85 -30.52
N LYS A 262 7.79 -10.96 -31.26
CA LYS A 262 7.83 -10.96 -32.73
C LYS A 262 6.42 -10.92 -33.31
N GLN A 263 6.24 -10.31 -34.48
CA GLN A 263 4.95 -10.27 -35.16
C GLN A 263 4.34 -11.68 -35.38
N SER A 264 5.18 -12.68 -35.64
CA SER A 264 4.75 -14.08 -35.81
C SER A 264 4.18 -14.68 -34.53
N GLU A 265 4.58 -14.19 -33.35
CA GLU A 265 4.07 -14.64 -32.05
C GLU A 265 2.76 -13.95 -31.71
N ILE A 266 2.62 -12.67 -32.05
CA ILE A 266 1.36 -11.92 -31.89
C ILE A 266 0.25 -12.54 -32.73
N ARG A 267 0.55 -12.93 -33.99
CA ARG A 267 -0.40 -13.58 -34.91
C ARG A 267 -0.96 -14.91 -34.40
N LYS A 268 -0.35 -15.55 -33.39
CA LYS A 268 -0.89 -16.77 -32.76
C LYS A 268 -2.16 -16.51 -31.95
N TRP A 269 -2.43 -15.24 -31.61
CA TRP A 269 -3.53 -14.84 -30.75
C TRP A 269 -4.58 -14.08 -31.58
N PRO A 270 -5.77 -14.67 -31.85
CA PRO A 270 -6.77 -14.07 -32.73
C PRO A 270 -7.26 -12.68 -32.32
N TYR A 271 -7.25 -12.39 -31.00
CA TYR A 271 -7.67 -11.11 -30.44
C TYR A 271 -6.59 -10.01 -30.51
N LEU A 272 -5.38 -10.32 -30.98
CA LEU A 272 -4.30 -9.34 -31.23
C LEU A 272 -4.05 -9.14 -32.74
N SER A 273 -5.02 -9.50 -33.59
CA SER A 273 -4.90 -9.42 -35.05
C SER A 273 -4.61 -8.01 -35.58
N GLU A 274 -5.07 -6.97 -34.86
CA GLU A 274 -4.90 -5.56 -35.21
C GLU A 274 -3.59 -4.96 -34.69
N VAL A 275 -2.80 -5.71 -33.92
CA VAL A 275 -1.55 -5.20 -33.33
C VAL A 275 -0.36 -5.52 -34.24
N ALA A 276 0.33 -4.47 -34.69
CA ALA A 276 1.57 -4.57 -35.46
C ALA A 276 2.77 -4.14 -34.61
N CYS A 277 3.82 -4.98 -34.54
CA CYS A 277 5.12 -4.58 -34.04
C CYS A 277 5.72 -3.55 -35.00
N GLN A 278 5.85 -2.30 -34.55
CA GLN A 278 6.72 -1.34 -35.20
C GLN A 278 8.18 -1.74 -34.93
N ARG A 279 9.00 -1.77 -35.97
CA ARG A 279 10.44 -2.03 -35.91
C ARG A 279 11.18 -0.78 -36.30
#